data_AF-A0AB34JKC2-F1
#
_entry.id   AF-A0AB34JKC2-F1
#
_cell.length_a   1.000
_cell.length_b   1.000
_cell.length_c   1.000
_cell.angle_alpha   90.00
_cell.angle_beta   90.00
_cell.angle_gamma   90.00
#
_symmetry.space_group_name_H-M   'P 1'
#
loop_
_entity.id
_entity.type
_entity.pdbx_description
1 polymer ?
#
loop_
_entity_poly.entity_id
_entity_poly.type
_entity_poly.pdbx_seq_one_letter_code
_entity_poly.pdbx_strand_id
1 'polypeptide(L)'
;MPGSSFGEVFRVTTFGESHCKGVGAIIDGVPPCMALSEADIQPQLTRRRPGQSRLTTPRAEKDLVTILSGTEFGYTLGTPIGLLVRNEDQRPGDYGEMSAIPRPGHADFTYQIKYGNRASSGGGRSSARETIGRVAAGAIAEKWLRETFECEISCWVSSIGDVQMPDSVVAMSAGGAGWTREQIDELGTLRLLRHPDHFKAPMDESDKKALIAAEVDAEDQFLKVLSEGGASLDALLRTPSYEDYTGTLYNHAGSPVECVPDLDKWRTDELLPLRCPHPPTACKMATLIRQVKADKDSIGGTVACVCRKVPAGLGEPVFDRLEAKLAHAMLSLPATKGFEFGSGFSGTRMRGSEHNDPFVASDSAEALFKAGGTALGFKSNFAGGTLGGISSGADVYFRVAVKPVSTIGQAQQTAAYDGSDVILEAKGRHDPCVLPRTPPLIEGMAAIVLADAAMLQRTRLGKGITTACDGSTNFSPPNNPNEPPKSKKARMN
;
A
#
# COMPACT_ATOMS: atom_id res chain seq x y z
N MET A 1 19.24 -17.28 -8.95
CA MET A 1 18.31 -16.93 -10.04
C MET A 1 18.31 -15.41 -10.23
N PRO A 2 18.08 -14.89 -11.45
CA PRO A 2 17.88 -13.45 -11.65
C PRO A 2 16.70 -12.96 -10.78
N GLY A 3 16.88 -11.82 -10.10
CA GLY A 3 16.00 -11.31 -9.03
C GLY A 3 14.71 -10.64 -9.51
N SER A 4 14.05 -11.19 -10.53
CA SER A 4 12.76 -10.67 -11.06
C SER A 4 11.57 -11.57 -10.76
N SER A 5 11.79 -12.70 -10.07
CA SER A 5 10.76 -13.63 -9.65
C SER A 5 10.71 -13.75 -8.13
N PHE A 6 9.50 -13.90 -7.57
CA PHE A 6 9.24 -14.08 -6.15
C PHE A 6 8.19 -15.18 -5.95
N GLY A 7 8.36 -16.05 -4.95
CA GLY A 7 7.49 -17.19 -4.66
C GLY A 7 7.96 -18.52 -5.28
N GLU A 8 7.41 -19.62 -4.80
CA GLU A 8 7.76 -20.99 -5.20
C GLU A 8 6.65 -21.66 -6.03
N VAL A 9 5.45 -21.76 -5.46
CA VAL A 9 4.24 -22.30 -6.12
C VAL A 9 3.43 -21.17 -6.72
N PHE A 10 3.03 -20.18 -5.91
CA PHE A 10 2.44 -18.94 -6.41
C PHE A 10 3.58 -17.99 -6.77
N ARG A 11 4.08 -18.12 -8.00
CA ARG A 11 5.30 -17.45 -8.42
C ARG A 11 4.99 -16.27 -9.32
N VAL A 12 5.43 -15.09 -8.91
CA VAL A 12 5.26 -13.83 -9.65
C VAL A 12 6.59 -13.44 -10.28
N THR A 13 6.60 -13.24 -11.61
CA THR A 13 7.74 -12.70 -12.35
C THR A 13 7.34 -11.37 -12.99
N THR A 14 7.99 -10.27 -12.62
CA THR A 14 7.67 -8.95 -13.20
C THR A 14 8.49 -8.67 -14.46
N PHE A 15 8.03 -7.73 -15.29
CA PHE A 15 8.79 -7.19 -16.41
C PHE A 15 8.49 -5.71 -16.69
N GLY A 16 9.39 -5.07 -17.44
CA GLY A 16 9.24 -3.70 -17.94
C GLY A 16 9.85 -2.60 -17.05
N GLU A 17 10.12 -1.47 -17.68
CA GLU A 17 10.75 -0.29 -17.12
C GLU A 17 9.80 0.93 -17.23
N SER A 18 10.00 1.95 -16.39
CA SER A 18 9.08 3.10 -16.31
C SER A 18 8.96 3.94 -17.58
N HIS A 19 9.93 3.86 -18.48
CA HIS A 19 9.97 4.63 -19.74
C HIS A 19 10.02 3.74 -20.97
N CYS A 20 9.61 2.48 -20.81
CA CYS A 20 9.32 1.59 -21.93
C CYS A 20 7.80 1.55 -22.18
N LYS A 21 7.36 0.78 -23.18
CA LYS A 21 5.95 0.71 -23.62
C LYS A 21 4.96 0.31 -22.51
N GLY A 22 5.42 -0.42 -21.49
CA GLY A 22 4.60 -0.83 -20.37
C GLY A 22 5.39 -1.65 -19.37
N VAL A 23 4.71 -2.02 -18.29
CA VAL A 23 5.18 -2.93 -17.24
C VAL A 23 4.15 -4.04 -17.05
N GLY A 24 4.54 -5.14 -16.43
CA GLY A 24 3.64 -6.26 -16.26
C GLY A 24 4.17 -7.35 -15.34
N ALA A 25 3.43 -8.44 -15.29
CA ALA A 25 3.79 -9.63 -14.52
C ALA A 25 3.30 -10.91 -15.21
N ILE A 26 4.01 -12.00 -14.97
CA ILE A 26 3.58 -13.37 -15.25
C ILE A 26 3.41 -14.05 -13.89
N ILE A 27 2.24 -14.64 -13.66
CA ILE A 27 1.91 -15.34 -12.43
C ILE A 27 1.70 -16.83 -12.74
N ASP A 28 2.56 -17.68 -12.20
CA ASP A 28 2.42 -19.13 -12.22
C ASP A 28 1.73 -19.62 -10.93
N GLY A 29 1.05 -20.78 -11.02
CA GLY A 29 0.46 -21.45 -9.86
C GLY A 29 -0.89 -20.91 -9.40
N VAL A 30 -1.52 -20.01 -10.15
CA VAL A 30 -2.90 -19.58 -9.87
C VAL A 30 -3.85 -20.76 -10.06
N PRO A 31 -4.67 -21.14 -9.07
CA PRO A 31 -5.57 -22.28 -9.20
C PRO A 31 -6.60 -22.10 -10.32
N PRO A 32 -7.01 -23.18 -11.01
CA PRO A 32 -8.01 -23.11 -12.06
C PRO A 32 -9.41 -22.86 -11.50
N CYS A 33 -10.32 -22.44 -12.38
CA CYS A 33 -11.76 -22.24 -12.11
C CYS A 33 -12.08 -21.13 -11.09
N MET A 34 -11.15 -20.24 -10.80
CA MET A 34 -11.41 -19.02 -10.05
C MET A 34 -11.96 -17.96 -11.01
N ALA A 35 -13.09 -17.34 -10.70
CA ALA A 35 -13.58 -16.23 -11.50
C ALA A 35 -12.54 -15.10 -11.47
N LEU A 36 -12.16 -14.51 -12.61
CA LEU A 36 -11.17 -13.45 -12.66
C LEU A 36 -11.38 -12.54 -13.87
N SER A 37 -11.37 -11.24 -13.62
CA SER A 37 -11.39 -10.19 -14.62
C SER A 37 -10.47 -9.04 -14.21
N GLU A 38 -10.20 -8.11 -15.12
CA GLU A 38 -9.48 -6.87 -14.83
C GLU A 38 -10.13 -6.07 -13.68
N ALA A 39 -11.45 -6.15 -13.53
CA ALA A 39 -12.20 -5.46 -12.48
C ALA A 39 -11.86 -5.96 -11.07
N ASP A 40 -11.35 -7.19 -10.93
CA ASP A 40 -10.87 -7.73 -9.66
C ASP A 40 -9.48 -7.15 -9.26
N ILE A 41 -8.72 -6.65 -10.24
CA ILE A 41 -7.34 -6.18 -10.08
C ILE A 41 -7.28 -4.65 -10.01
N GLN A 42 -8.10 -3.98 -10.83
CA GLN A 42 -8.09 -2.53 -11.02
C GLN A 42 -8.27 -1.72 -9.72
N PRO A 43 -9.08 -2.12 -8.72
CA PRO A 43 -9.22 -1.37 -7.47
C PRO A 43 -7.87 -1.18 -6.74
N GLN A 44 -7.05 -2.22 -6.65
CA GLN A 44 -5.73 -2.15 -6.00
C GLN A 44 -4.75 -1.28 -6.80
N LEU A 45 -4.75 -1.39 -8.12
CA LEU A 45 -3.94 -0.52 -8.98
C LEU A 45 -4.38 0.95 -8.88
N THR A 46 -5.68 1.18 -8.77
CA THR A 46 -6.26 2.51 -8.59
C THR A 46 -5.80 3.10 -7.27
N ARG A 47 -5.82 2.33 -6.16
CA ARG A 47 -5.30 2.74 -4.84
C ARG A 47 -3.80 3.04 -4.86
N ARG A 48 -3.02 2.36 -5.70
CA ARG A 48 -1.56 2.56 -5.84
C ARG A 48 -1.17 3.77 -6.68
N ARG A 49 -2.07 4.21 -7.56
CA ARG A 49 -1.83 5.19 -8.62
C ARG A 49 -1.20 6.50 -8.08
N PRO A 50 -0.22 7.09 -8.77
CA PRO A 50 0.24 8.44 -8.46
C PRO A 50 -0.86 9.48 -8.76
N GLY A 51 -0.71 10.70 -8.22
CA GLY A 51 -1.57 11.83 -8.59
C GLY A 51 -3.02 11.70 -8.14
N GLN A 52 -3.29 10.96 -7.07
CA GLN A 52 -4.64 10.86 -6.48
C GLN A 52 -5.07 12.15 -5.78
N SER A 53 -4.12 12.98 -5.39
CA SER A 53 -4.34 14.29 -4.78
C SER A 53 -3.20 15.24 -5.11
N ARG A 54 -3.40 16.54 -4.89
CA ARG A 54 -2.36 17.55 -5.11
C ARG A 54 -1.22 17.46 -4.10
N LEU A 55 -1.35 16.66 -3.03
CA LEU A 55 -0.23 16.32 -2.12
C LEU A 55 0.82 15.42 -2.78
N THR A 56 0.44 14.69 -3.82
CA THR A 56 1.31 13.73 -4.50
C THR A 56 1.83 14.28 -5.82
N THR A 57 2.72 13.53 -6.47
CA THR A 57 3.26 13.84 -7.78
C THR A 57 2.15 14.11 -8.81
N PRO A 58 2.26 15.14 -9.67
CA PRO A 58 1.27 15.44 -10.70
C PRO A 58 1.32 14.49 -11.92
N ARG A 59 1.68 13.22 -11.72
CA ARG A 59 1.66 12.20 -12.79
C ARG A 59 0.25 11.65 -12.92
N ALA A 60 -0.30 11.66 -14.13
CA ALA A 60 -1.65 11.18 -14.41
C ALA A 60 -1.58 9.88 -15.22
N GLU A 61 -1.15 8.80 -14.57
CA GLU A 61 -1.12 7.46 -15.15
C GLU A 61 -2.40 6.74 -14.75
N LYS A 62 -3.21 6.23 -15.68
CA LYS A 62 -4.45 5.52 -15.32
C LYS A 62 -4.22 4.14 -14.72
N ASP A 63 -3.06 3.55 -14.99
CA ASP A 63 -2.67 2.20 -14.57
C ASP A 63 -3.73 1.15 -14.93
N LEU A 64 -4.22 1.18 -16.18
CA LEU A 64 -5.18 0.20 -16.68
C LEU A 64 -4.49 -1.14 -16.93
N VAL A 65 -5.00 -2.19 -16.31
CA VAL A 65 -4.51 -3.57 -16.48
C VAL A 65 -5.23 -4.26 -17.63
N THR A 66 -4.52 -5.15 -18.31
CA THR A 66 -5.05 -6.07 -19.31
C THR A 66 -4.55 -7.47 -18.99
N ILE A 67 -5.45 -8.44 -18.92
CA ILE A 67 -5.11 -9.86 -18.83
C ILE A 67 -4.81 -10.36 -20.25
N LEU A 68 -3.61 -10.90 -20.44
CA LEU A 68 -3.12 -11.38 -21.74
C LEU A 68 -3.31 -12.90 -21.92
N SER A 69 -3.29 -13.67 -20.83
CA SER A 69 -3.34 -15.13 -20.85
C SER A 69 -3.84 -15.69 -19.50
N GLY A 70 -4.05 -17.00 -19.45
CA GLY A 70 -4.34 -17.73 -18.20
C GLY A 70 -5.80 -17.65 -17.73
N THR A 71 -6.66 -16.97 -18.49
CA THR A 71 -8.11 -16.93 -18.28
C THR A 71 -8.89 -17.21 -19.56
N GLU A 72 -10.03 -17.88 -19.44
CA GLU A 72 -11.00 -18.05 -20.52
C GLU A 72 -12.43 -17.97 -19.95
N PHE A 73 -13.34 -17.30 -20.66
CA PHE A 73 -14.73 -17.07 -20.22
C PHE A 73 -14.87 -16.48 -18.80
N GLY A 74 -13.90 -15.66 -18.37
CA GLY A 74 -13.88 -15.05 -17.04
C GLY A 74 -13.41 -15.98 -15.91
N TYR A 75 -12.80 -17.12 -16.22
CA TYR A 75 -12.25 -18.06 -15.24
C TYR A 75 -10.78 -18.35 -15.49
N THR A 76 -10.01 -18.55 -14.43
CA THR A 76 -8.61 -18.99 -14.51
C THR A 76 -8.50 -20.41 -15.06
N LEU A 77 -7.50 -20.65 -15.89
CA LEU A 77 -7.25 -21.95 -16.53
C LEU A 77 -6.31 -22.86 -15.71
N GLY A 78 -5.65 -22.32 -14.68
CA GLY A 78 -4.55 -23.01 -13.99
C GLY A 78 -3.20 -22.87 -14.71
N THR A 79 -3.18 -22.23 -15.88
CA THR A 79 -2.00 -21.90 -16.66
C THR A 79 -1.50 -20.48 -16.33
N PRO A 80 -0.28 -20.09 -16.76
CA PRO A 80 0.29 -18.81 -16.40
C PRO A 80 -0.57 -17.60 -16.82
N ILE A 81 -0.81 -16.69 -15.87
CA ILE A 81 -1.53 -15.44 -16.12
C ILE A 81 -0.53 -14.35 -16.49
N GLY A 82 -0.64 -13.81 -17.69
CA GLY A 82 0.11 -12.64 -18.15
C GLY A 82 -0.68 -11.36 -17.94
N LEU A 83 -0.06 -10.35 -17.33
CA LEU A 83 -0.64 -9.03 -17.09
C LEU A 83 0.20 -7.94 -17.76
N LEU A 84 -0.48 -6.94 -18.35
CA LEU A 84 0.15 -5.77 -18.94
C LEU A 84 -0.52 -4.49 -18.46
N VAL A 85 0.29 -3.49 -18.12
CA VAL A 85 -0.12 -2.10 -17.89
C VAL A 85 0.73 -1.21 -18.79
N ARG A 86 0.08 -0.44 -19.66
CA ARG A 86 0.77 0.51 -20.55
C ARG A 86 1.20 1.75 -19.79
N ASN A 87 2.34 2.32 -20.17
CA ASN A 87 2.82 3.59 -19.63
C ASN A 87 2.35 4.72 -20.56
N GLU A 88 1.52 5.65 -20.06
CA GLU A 88 0.89 6.70 -20.88
C GLU A 88 1.58 8.07 -20.76
N ASP A 89 2.18 8.43 -19.62
CA ASP A 89 2.84 9.74 -19.37
C ASP A 89 4.37 9.60 -19.39
N GLN A 90 4.92 9.02 -20.45
CA GLN A 90 6.37 8.89 -20.63
C GLN A 90 6.96 10.21 -21.15
N ARG A 91 7.80 10.86 -20.33
CA ARG A 91 8.60 12.03 -20.73
C ARG A 91 10.10 11.70 -20.72
N PRO A 92 10.68 11.32 -21.87
CA PRO A 92 12.10 10.95 -21.93
C PRO A 92 13.06 12.11 -21.61
N GLY A 93 12.62 13.36 -21.81
CA GLY A 93 13.46 14.56 -21.69
C GLY A 93 13.72 15.04 -20.24
N ASP A 94 12.89 14.66 -19.28
CA ASP A 94 12.97 15.16 -17.88
C ASP A 94 14.26 14.70 -17.15
N TYR A 95 15.03 13.77 -17.72
CA TYR A 95 16.22 13.16 -17.09
C TYR A 95 17.52 13.28 -17.89
N GLY A 96 17.50 13.97 -19.05
CA GLY A 96 18.64 14.01 -19.98
C GLY A 96 19.92 14.61 -19.37
N GLU A 97 19.79 15.67 -18.56
CA GLU A 97 20.93 16.35 -17.92
C GLU A 97 21.53 15.56 -16.74
N MET A 98 20.84 14.53 -16.22
CA MET A 98 21.25 13.75 -15.05
C MET A 98 22.02 12.46 -15.39
N SER A 99 22.27 12.16 -16.67
CA SER A 99 22.87 10.88 -17.06
C SER A 99 24.28 10.65 -16.50
N ALA A 100 25.03 11.73 -16.28
CA ALA A 100 26.42 11.69 -15.80
C ALA A 100 26.57 11.75 -14.26
N ILE A 101 25.47 11.90 -13.52
CA ILE A 101 25.50 12.13 -12.07
C ILE A 101 24.69 11.03 -11.37
N PRO A 102 25.28 10.20 -10.50
CA PRO A 102 24.52 9.27 -9.68
C PRO A 102 23.67 10.06 -8.67
N ARG A 103 22.35 9.85 -8.67
CA ARG A 103 21.48 10.59 -7.74
C ARG A 103 21.66 10.05 -6.32
N PRO A 104 21.90 10.90 -5.31
CA PRO A 104 22.00 10.47 -3.92
C PRO A 104 20.78 9.65 -3.51
N GLY A 105 21.02 8.52 -2.82
CA GLY A 105 19.96 7.63 -2.33
C GLY A 105 19.25 6.77 -3.39
N HIS A 106 19.59 6.88 -4.67
CA HIS A 106 19.09 6.02 -5.76
C HIS A 106 20.05 4.87 -6.08
N ALA A 107 19.58 3.97 -6.95
CA ALA A 107 20.36 2.82 -7.41
C ALA A 107 21.30 3.15 -8.58
N ASP A 108 21.41 4.40 -9.03
CA ASP A 108 22.12 4.73 -10.28
C ASP A 108 23.59 4.28 -10.26
N PHE A 109 24.29 4.51 -9.15
CA PHE A 109 25.67 4.07 -8.96
C PHE A 109 25.79 2.54 -8.94
N THR A 110 25.00 1.88 -8.09
CA THR A 110 25.10 0.42 -7.92
C THR A 110 24.64 -0.34 -9.16
N TYR A 111 23.68 0.20 -9.92
CA TYR A 111 23.22 -0.37 -11.18
C TYR A 111 24.33 -0.32 -12.24
N GLN A 112 25.02 0.83 -12.37
CA GLN A 112 26.16 0.93 -13.28
C GLN A 112 27.29 -0.02 -12.89
N ILE A 113 27.69 -0.06 -11.62
CA ILE A 113 28.77 -0.94 -11.16
C ILE A 113 28.40 -2.42 -11.38
N LYS A 114 27.14 -2.79 -11.18
CA LYS A 114 26.67 -4.17 -11.31
C LYS A 114 26.52 -4.64 -12.76
N TYR A 115 25.98 -3.80 -13.63
CA TYR A 115 25.57 -4.21 -14.99
C TYR A 115 26.38 -3.55 -16.11
N GLY A 116 27.26 -2.60 -15.80
CA GLY A 116 28.08 -1.89 -16.80
C GLY A 116 27.30 -0.94 -17.70
N ASN A 117 25.99 -0.76 -17.48
CA ASN A 117 25.14 0.13 -18.26
C ASN A 117 24.22 0.98 -17.34
N ARG A 118 23.54 1.96 -17.93
CA ARG A 118 22.56 2.82 -17.25
C ARG A 118 21.29 2.88 -18.08
N ALA A 119 20.14 2.82 -17.43
CA ALA A 119 18.90 3.26 -18.06
C ALA A 119 18.92 4.79 -18.16
N SER A 120 19.01 5.33 -19.38
CA SER A 120 18.99 6.77 -19.66
C SER A 120 17.75 7.49 -19.11
N SER A 121 16.71 6.71 -18.83
CA SER A 121 15.43 7.17 -18.37
C SER A 121 15.30 7.33 -16.84
N GLY A 122 16.36 7.03 -16.09
CA GLY A 122 16.42 7.20 -14.64
C GLY A 122 15.84 6.00 -13.87
N GLY A 123 16.66 5.39 -13.00
CA GLY A 123 16.27 4.27 -12.13
C GLY A 123 15.96 2.94 -12.83
N GLY A 124 15.65 2.93 -14.13
CA GLY A 124 15.44 1.71 -14.93
C GLY A 124 14.53 0.71 -14.22
N ARG A 125 15.05 -0.51 -13.98
CA ARG A 125 14.31 -1.59 -13.34
C ARG A 125 14.15 -1.44 -11.82
N SER A 126 14.90 -0.55 -11.15
CA SER A 126 14.71 -0.24 -9.72
C SER A 126 13.64 0.84 -9.48
N SER A 127 12.97 1.30 -10.54
CA SER A 127 11.88 2.27 -10.46
C SER A 127 10.67 1.71 -9.70
N ALA A 128 10.02 2.57 -8.91
CA ALA A 128 8.75 2.22 -8.26
C ALA A 128 7.57 1.97 -9.23
N ARG A 129 7.78 2.11 -10.55
CA ARG A 129 6.81 1.64 -11.56
C ARG A 129 6.72 0.12 -11.61
N GLU A 130 7.82 -0.59 -11.34
CA GLU A 130 7.86 -2.06 -11.34
C GLU A 130 6.85 -2.67 -10.36
N THR A 131 6.55 -1.97 -9.26
CA THR A 131 5.60 -2.45 -8.24
C THR A 131 4.16 -2.58 -8.74
N ILE A 132 3.83 -2.06 -9.93
CA ILE A 132 2.54 -2.31 -10.59
C ILE A 132 2.33 -3.80 -10.81
N GLY A 133 3.34 -4.51 -11.32
CA GLY A 133 3.25 -5.96 -11.51
C GLY A 133 3.01 -6.70 -10.20
N ARG A 134 3.63 -6.22 -9.11
CA ARG A 134 3.47 -6.79 -7.76
C ARG A 134 2.08 -6.56 -7.18
N VAL A 135 1.55 -5.34 -7.29
CA VAL A 135 0.19 -5.01 -6.82
C VAL A 135 -0.85 -5.77 -7.62
N ALA A 136 -0.67 -5.87 -8.95
CA ALA A 136 -1.60 -6.58 -9.81
C ALA A 136 -1.63 -8.09 -9.49
N ALA A 137 -0.45 -8.71 -9.34
CA ALA A 137 -0.35 -10.11 -8.91
C ALA A 137 -0.87 -10.33 -7.48
N GLY A 138 -0.61 -9.39 -6.58
CA GLY A 138 -1.10 -9.38 -5.21
C GLY A 138 -2.63 -9.36 -5.14
N ALA A 139 -3.31 -8.60 -6.01
CA ALA A 139 -4.78 -8.59 -6.07
C ALA A 139 -5.36 -9.97 -6.44
N ILE A 140 -4.71 -10.69 -7.35
CA ILE A 140 -5.10 -12.08 -7.71
C ILE A 140 -4.88 -13.01 -6.51
N ALA A 141 -3.72 -12.91 -5.85
CA ALA A 141 -3.40 -13.70 -4.66
C ALA A 141 -4.40 -13.45 -3.52
N GLU A 142 -4.73 -12.19 -3.27
CA GLU A 142 -5.65 -11.76 -2.24
C GLU A 142 -7.08 -12.26 -2.52
N LYS A 143 -7.54 -12.19 -3.77
CA LYS A 143 -8.84 -12.74 -4.17
C LYS A 143 -8.92 -14.23 -3.87
N TRP A 144 -7.89 -14.99 -4.23
CA TRP A 144 -7.85 -16.43 -3.96
C TRP A 144 -7.86 -16.73 -2.45
N LEU A 145 -7.07 -15.99 -1.66
CA LEU A 145 -7.01 -16.12 -0.20
C LEU A 145 -8.37 -15.81 0.44
N ARG A 146 -9.06 -14.77 -0.01
CA ARG A 146 -10.39 -14.38 0.47
C ARG A 146 -11.44 -15.44 0.11
N GLU A 147 -11.47 -15.93 -1.12
CA GLU A 147 -12.45 -16.94 -1.57
C GLU A 147 -12.21 -18.32 -0.94
N THR A 148 -10.95 -18.65 -0.61
CA THR A 148 -10.59 -19.96 -0.07
C THR A 148 -10.63 -20.02 1.46
N PHE A 149 -10.24 -18.94 2.13
CA PHE A 149 -10.00 -18.91 3.58
C PHE A 149 -10.67 -17.74 4.29
N GLU A 150 -11.39 -16.88 3.58
CA GLU A 150 -11.91 -15.60 4.10
C GLU A 150 -10.79 -14.70 4.66
N CYS A 151 -9.55 -14.90 4.21
CA CYS A 151 -8.43 -14.10 4.68
C CYS A 151 -8.55 -12.66 4.18
N GLU A 152 -8.37 -11.71 5.09
CA GLU A 152 -8.48 -10.28 4.83
C GLU A 152 -7.16 -9.59 5.16
N ILE A 153 -6.67 -8.75 4.25
CA ILE A 153 -5.40 -8.05 4.42
C ILE A 153 -5.67 -6.55 4.32
N SER A 154 -5.30 -5.81 5.36
CA SER A 154 -5.45 -4.36 5.39
C SER A 154 -4.20 -3.68 5.91
N CYS A 155 -3.83 -2.57 5.26
CA CYS A 155 -2.65 -1.79 5.60
C CYS A 155 -2.98 -0.30 5.65
N TRP A 156 -2.38 0.42 6.60
CA TRP A 156 -2.57 1.85 6.76
C TRP A 156 -1.27 2.56 7.13
N VAL A 157 -1.22 3.87 6.89
CA VAL A 157 -0.12 4.74 7.32
C VAL A 157 -0.23 4.97 8.82
N SER A 158 0.81 4.60 9.56
CA SER A 158 0.86 4.72 11.03
C SER A 158 1.73 5.87 11.51
N SER A 159 2.68 6.34 10.69
CA SER A 159 3.44 7.57 10.95
C SER A 159 3.92 8.24 9.67
N ILE A 160 4.13 9.55 9.74
CA ILE A 160 4.88 10.34 8.74
C ILE A 160 5.75 11.32 9.52
N GLY A 161 7.07 11.26 9.32
CA GLY A 161 8.01 12.02 10.14
C GLY A 161 7.80 11.74 11.64
N ASP A 162 7.73 12.81 12.43
CA ASP A 162 7.48 12.75 13.87
C ASP A 162 5.98 12.67 14.24
N VAL A 163 5.09 12.69 13.24
CA VAL A 163 3.64 12.56 13.46
C VAL A 163 3.28 11.08 13.46
N GLN A 164 3.00 10.54 14.65
CA GLN A 164 2.65 9.13 14.85
C GLN A 164 1.20 8.97 15.34
N MET A 165 0.55 7.88 14.92
CA MET A 165 -0.67 7.41 15.56
C MET A 165 -0.38 6.92 16.99
N PRO A 166 -1.28 7.11 17.96
CA PRO A 166 -1.12 6.50 19.27
C PRO A 166 -1.01 4.97 19.14
N ASP A 167 -0.08 4.34 19.87
CA ASP A 167 0.17 2.89 19.76
C ASP A 167 -1.08 2.06 20.08
N SER A 168 -1.93 2.55 21.00
CA SER A 168 -3.21 1.94 21.32
C SER A 168 -4.13 1.84 20.11
N VAL A 169 -4.10 2.81 19.19
CA VAL A 169 -4.93 2.82 17.97
C VAL A 169 -4.35 1.90 16.89
N VAL A 170 -3.03 1.68 16.91
CA VAL A 170 -2.37 0.71 16.02
C VAL A 170 -2.66 -0.73 16.45
N ALA A 171 -2.76 -0.97 17.77
CA ALA A 171 -3.05 -2.28 18.35
C ALA A 171 -4.56 -2.56 18.53
N MET A 172 -5.40 -1.54 18.69
CA MET A 172 -6.84 -1.65 18.97
C MET A 172 -7.64 -0.70 18.06
N SER A 173 -8.21 -1.23 16.99
CA SER A 173 -9.43 -0.67 16.40
C SER A 173 -10.65 -1.15 17.21
N ALA A 174 -11.86 -0.67 16.91
CA ALA A 174 -13.08 -1.12 17.58
C ALA A 174 -13.20 -2.67 17.52
N GLY A 175 -13.00 -3.34 18.66
CA GLY A 175 -12.98 -4.81 18.78
C GLY A 175 -11.61 -5.47 18.87
N GLY A 176 -10.50 -4.71 18.80
CA GLY A 176 -9.13 -5.22 18.97
C GLY A 176 -8.49 -5.86 17.73
N ALA A 177 -9.14 -5.75 16.55
CA ALA A 177 -8.74 -6.48 15.33
C ALA A 177 -8.03 -5.62 14.26
N GLY A 178 -7.74 -4.33 14.49
CA GLY A 178 -7.27 -3.39 13.46
C GLY A 178 -8.35 -2.92 12.48
N TRP A 179 -8.02 -2.05 11.51
CA TRP A 179 -9.01 -1.44 10.60
C TRP A 179 -9.30 -2.30 9.36
N THR A 180 -10.53 -2.30 8.84
CA THR A 180 -10.83 -2.89 7.52
C THR A 180 -10.29 -1.98 6.40
N ARG A 181 -10.19 -2.52 5.18
CA ARG A 181 -9.73 -1.71 4.03
C ARG A 181 -10.65 -0.53 3.77
N GLU A 182 -11.95 -0.76 3.86
CA GLU A 182 -13.00 0.23 3.64
C GLU A 182 -12.88 1.35 4.68
N GLN A 183 -12.73 1.00 5.96
CA GLN A 183 -12.48 1.99 7.02
C GLN A 183 -11.21 2.80 6.78
N ILE A 184 -10.14 2.17 6.27
CA ILE A 184 -8.88 2.86 5.99
C ILE A 184 -9.03 3.85 4.84
N ASP A 185 -9.72 3.46 3.77
CA ASP A 185 -9.92 4.32 2.61
C ASP A 185 -10.95 5.43 2.91
N GLU A 186 -11.99 5.17 3.72
CA GLU A 186 -12.99 6.16 4.14
C GLU A 186 -12.44 7.12 5.21
N LEU A 187 -12.06 6.62 6.39
CA LEU A 187 -11.59 7.45 7.51
C LEU A 187 -10.21 8.04 7.27
N GLY A 188 -9.41 7.41 6.41
CA GLY A 188 -8.09 7.88 6.02
C GLY A 188 -8.08 8.86 4.86
N THR A 189 -9.26 9.28 4.38
CA THR A 189 -9.40 10.33 3.37
C THR A 189 -9.95 11.61 3.99
N LEU A 190 -9.23 12.72 3.80
CA LEU A 190 -9.66 14.04 4.27
C LEU A 190 -10.03 14.91 3.07
N ARG A 191 -11.10 15.71 3.21
CA ARG A 191 -11.38 16.81 2.29
C ARG A 191 -10.64 18.06 2.77
N LEU A 192 -9.97 18.76 1.86
CA LEU A 192 -9.35 20.04 2.16
C LEU A 192 -10.41 21.14 2.19
N LEU A 193 -10.39 21.97 3.23
CA LEU A 193 -11.24 23.16 3.35
C LEU A 193 -10.41 24.42 3.10
N ARG A 194 -11.00 25.40 2.42
CA ARG A 194 -10.37 26.70 2.16
C ARG A 194 -11.32 27.83 2.56
N HIS A 195 -10.81 28.82 3.30
CA HIS A 195 -11.61 29.95 3.76
C HIS A 195 -12.05 30.82 2.57
N PRO A 196 -13.35 31.14 2.40
CA PRO A 196 -13.86 31.84 1.22
C PRO A 196 -13.32 33.27 1.04
N ASP A 197 -13.00 33.97 2.13
CA ASP A 197 -12.37 35.30 2.04
C ASP A 197 -10.94 35.27 1.46
N HIS A 198 -10.22 34.17 1.66
CA HIS A 198 -8.84 33.99 1.21
C HIS A 198 -8.74 33.17 -0.08
N PHE A 199 -9.73 32.34 -0.36
CA PHE A 199 -9.80 31.50 -1.53
C PHE A 199 -11.10 31.76 -2.30
N LYS A 200 -10.97 32.41 -3.46
CA LYS A 200 -12.07 32.59 -4.41
C LYS A 200 -11.84 31.68 -5.61
N ALA A 201 -12.56 30.56 -5.65
CA ALA A 201 -12.57 29.72 -6.83
C ALA A 201 -13.05 30.56 -8.04
N PRO A 202 -12.39 30.45 -9.21
CA PRO A 202 -12.84 31.14 -10.42
C PRO A 202 -14.28 30.73 -10.78
N MET A 203 -15.09 31.69 -11.25
CA MET A 203 -16.49 31.48 -11.64
C MET A 203 -16.66 30.48 -12.81
N ASP A 204 -15.63 30.31 -13.62
CA ASP A 204 -15.58 29.34 -14.72
C ASP A 204 -14.63 28.20 -14.33
N GLU A 205 -15.19 27.05 -13.97
CA GLU A 205 -14.45 25.83 -13.63
C GLU A 205 -13.61 25.29 -14.80
N SER A 206 -13.82 25.77 -16.04
CA SER A 206 -13.03 25.37 -17.20
C SER A 206 -11.65 26.03 -17.27
N ASP A 207 -11.44 27.16 -16.56
CA ASP A 207 -10.13 27.81 -16.44
C ASP A 207 -9.28 27.15 -15.35
N LYS A 208 -8.77 25.95 -15.68
CA LYS A 208 -7.88 25.16 -14.81
C LYS A 208 -6.63 25.94 -14.38
N LYS A 209 -6.15 26.88 -15.20
CA LYS A 209 -4.92 27.62 -14.92
C LYS A 209 -5.14 28.66 -13.82
N ALA A 210 -6.25 29.39 -13.90
CA ALA A 210 -6.65 30.33 -12.85
C ALA A 210 -6.96 29.63 -11.53
N LEU A 211 -7.63 28.47 -11.57
CA LEU A 211 -7.90 27.67 -10.37
C LEU A 211 -6.62 27.22 -9.67
N ILE A 212 -5.67 26.65 -10.43
CA ILE A 212 -4.36 26.24 -9.89
C ILE A 212 -3.60 27.42 -9.28
N ALA A 213 -3.64 28.60 -9.92
CA ALA A 213 -2.97 29.79 -9.39
C ALA A 213 -3.56 30.25 -8.05
N ALA A 214 -4.89 30.27 -7.91
CA ALA A 214 -5.56 30.60 -6.66
C ALA A 214 -5.29 29.59 -5.54
N GLU A 215 -5.19 28.30 -5.89
CA GLU A 215 -4.84 27.24 -4.94
C GLU A 215 -3.41 27.37 -4.41
N VAL A 216 -2.46 27.70 -5.29
CA VAL A 216 -1.05 27.95 -4.94
C VAL A 216 -0.93 29.17 -4.03
N ASP A 217 -1.58 30.29 -4.36
CA ASP A 217 -1.55 31.49 -3.52
C ASP A 217 -2.11 31.22 -2.11
N ALA A 218 -3.25 30.52 -2.02
CA ALA A 218 -3.82 30.14 -0.73
C ALA A 218 -2.92 29.16 0.06
N GLU A 219 -2.15 28.32 -0.63
CA GLU A 219 -1.15 27.45 0.00
C GLU A 219 0.04 28.25 0.55
N ASP A 220 0.57 29.18 -0.23
CA ASP A 220 1.69 30.05 0.16
C ASP A 220 1.32 30.93 1.35
N GLN A 221 0.08 31.45 1.39
CA GLN A 221 -0.45 32.18 2.55
C GLN A 221 -0.48 31.29 3.80
N PHE A 222 -0.99 30.06 3.69
CA PHE A 222 -1.01 29.11 4.80
C PHE A 222 0.40 28.86 5.35
N LEU A 223 1.37 28.57 4.47
CA LEU A 223 2.75 28.29 4.84
C LEU A 223 3.44 29.49 5.49
N LYS A 224 3.18 30.69 4.97
CA LYS A 224 3.68 31.94 5.54
C LYS A 224 3.19 32.11 6.98
N VAL A 225 1.89 31.97 7.22
CA VAL A 225 1.30 32.05 8.57
C VAL A 225 1.89 31.00 9.51
N LEU A 226 2.07 29.77 9.03
CA LEU A 226 2.70 28.69 9.80
C LEU A 226 4.14 29.04 10.22
N SER A 227 4.90 29.70 9.33
CA SER A 227 6.31 30.07 9.57
C SER A 227 6.49 31.29 10.49
N GLU A 228 5.57 32.26 10.45
CA GLU A 228 5.68 33.53 11.20
C GLU A 228 5.30 33.37 12.69
N GLY A 229 4.44 32.40 13.02
CA GLY A 229 4.03 32.11 14.40
C GLY A 229 3.21 33.23 15.08
N GLY A 230 2.95 33.09 16.38
CA GLY A 230 2.26 34.13 17.18
C GLY A 230 0.74 34.15 17.02
N ALA A 231 0.12 35.34 17.10
CA ALA A 231 -1.34 35.48 17.11
C ALA A 231 -2.03 35.01 15.81
N SER A 232 -1.32 35.01 14.68
CA SER A 232 -1.79 34.48 13.41
C SER A 232 -1.85 32.95 13.39
N LEU A 233 -0.92 32.28 14.10
CA LEU A 233 -0.96 30.83 14.31
C LEU A 233 -2.14 30.42 15.20
N ASP A 234 -2.44 31.19 16.26
CA ASP A 234 -3.61 30.94 17.11
C ASP A 234 -4.93 31.05 16.31
N ALA A 235 -5.02 31.97 15.36
CA ALA A 235 -6.17 32.08 14.46
C ALA A 235 -6.25 30.88 13.49
N LEU A 236 -5.11 30.45 12.94
CA LEU A 236 -5.02 29.28 12.06
C LEU A 236 -5.40 27.97 12.79
N LEU A 237 -5.06 27.87 14.08
CA LEU A 237 -5.46 26.76 14.96
C LEU A 237 -6.95 26.79 15.35
N ARG A 238 -7.68 27.88 15.08
CA ARG A 238 -9.14 27.95 15.29
C ARG A 238 -9.94 27.79 13.99
N THR A 239 -9.25 27.77 12.86
CA THR A 239 -9.87 27.74 11.54
C THR A 239 -10.04 26.29 11.06
N PRO A 240 -11.20 25.90 10.50
CA PRO A 240 -11.36 24.59 9.89
C PRO A 240 -10.52 24.47 8.61
N SER A 241 -9.78 23.37 8.52
CA SER A 241 -8.82 23.10 7.44
C SER A 241 -9.08 21.77 6.75
N TYR A 242 -9.65 20.82 7.48
CA TYR A 242 -9.95 19.50 6.98
C TYR A 242 -11.34 19.06 7.43
N GLU A 243 -12.02 18.30 6.58
CA GLU A 243 -13.26 17.60 6.89
C GLU A 243 -13.01 16.09 6.69
N ASP A 244 -13.35 15.27 7.68
CA ASP A 244 -13.30 13.82 7.53
C ASP A 244 -14.55 13.26 6.84
N TYR A 245 -14.54 11.96 6.55
CA TYR A 245 -15.66 11.28 5.89
C TYR A 245 -16.98 11.37 6.68
N THR A 246 -16.94 11.57 8.00
CA THR A 246 -18.13 11.70 8.85
C THR A 246 -18.69 13.12 8.90
N GLY A 247 -18.00 14.08 8.26
CA GLY A 247 -18.33 15.50 8.31
C GLY A 247 -17.77 16.24 9.52
N THR A 248 -16.88 15.62 10.30
CA THR A 248 -16.22 16.30 11.43
C THR A 248 -15.13 17.21 10.91
N LEU A 249 -15.07 18.44 11.42
CA LEU A 249 -14.11 19.45 11.01
C LEU A 249 -12.90 19.46 11.93
N TYR A 250 -11.71 19.63 11.35
CA TYR A 250 -10.44 19.71 12.07
C TYR A 250 -9.61 20.88 11.58
N ASN A 251 -8.81 21.46 12.49
CA ASN A 251 -7.76 22.41 12.14
C ASN A 251 -6.48 21.72 11.64
N HIS A 252 -5.46 22.51 11.32
CA HIS A 252 -4.14 22.01 10.89
C HIS A 252 -3.41 21.12 11.92
N ALA A 253 -3.70 21.27 13.20
CA ALA A 253 -3.17 20.47 14.29
C ALA A 253 -3.99 19.21 14.58
N GLY A 254 -5.04 18.93 13.80
CA GLY A 254 -5.91 17.77 14.01
C GLY A 254 -6.81 17.88 15.24
N SER A 255 -6.98 19.07 15.82
CA SER A 255 -7.98 19.29 16.85
C SER A 255 -9.34 19.50 16.19
N PRO A 256 -10.42 18.88 16.71
CA PRO A 256 -11.77 19.16 16.25
C PRO A 256 -12.11 20.65 16.41
N VAL A 257 -12.82 21.21 15.45
CA VAL A 257 -13.33 22.58 15.49
C VAL A 257 -14.83 22.61 15.27
N GLU A 258 -15.48 23.65 15.80
CA GLU A 258 -16.92 23.84 15.64
C GLU A 258 -17.30 24.10 14.18
N CYS A 259 -18.54 23.75 13.84
CA CYS A 259 -19.08 24.01 12.51
C CYS A 259 -19.13 25.51 12.23
N VAL A 260 -18.66 25.91 11.05
CA VAL A 260 -18.71 27.31 10.60
C VAL A 260 -19.98 27.57 9.78
N PRO A 261 -20.56 28.80 9.85
CA PRO A 261 -21.62 29.20 8.94
C PRO A 261 -21.17 29.08 7.47
N ASP A 262 -22.11 28.74 6.59
CA ASP A 262 -21.85 28.56 5.15
C ASP A 262 -20.72 27.56 4.81
N LEU A 263 -20.59 26.45 5.55
CA LEU A 263 -19.59 25.40 5.33
C LEU A 263 -19.47 24.96 3.86
N ASP A 264 -20.57 24.94 3.10
CA ASP A 264 -20.55 24.57 1.68
C ASP A 264 -19.66 25.48 0.82
N LYS A 265 -19.45 26.74 1.23
CA LYS A 265 -18.51 27.66 0.55
C LYS A 265 -17.04 27.36 0.84
N TRP A 266 -16.75 26.58 1.89
CA TRP A 266 -15.41 26.20 2.28
C TRP A 266 -14.95 24.89 1.65
N ARG A 267 -15.91 24.01 1.32
CA ARG A 267 -15.65 22.68 0.79
C ARG A 267 -15.02 22.78 -0.60
N THR A 268 -13.84 22.19 -0.74
CA THR A 268 -13.21 21.98 -2.05
C THR A 268 -13.55 20.60 -2.60
N ASP A 269 -13.26 20.38 -3.87
CA ASP A 269 -13.28 19.06 -4.52
C ASP A 269 -12.05 18.20 -4.18
N GLU A 270 -11.09 18.75 -3.43
CA GLU A 270 -9.82 18.12 -3.15
C GLU A 270 -9.91 17.11 -2.01
N LEU A 271 -9.73 15.84 -2.37
CA LEU A 271 -9.62 14.73 -1.43
C LEU A 271 -8.16 14.31 -1.27
N LEU A 272 -7.78 14.06 -0.03
CA LEU A 272 -6.44 13.69 0.40
C LEU A 272 -6.49 12.27 0.97
N PRO A 273 -6.20 11.23 0.17
CA PRO A 273 -6.24 9.84 0.63
C PRO A 273 -4.95 9.49 1.37
N LEU A 274 -4.82 9.95 2.61
CA LEU A 274 -3.65 9.71 3.47
C LEU A 274 -3.55 8.24 3.89
N ARG A 275 -4.67 7.52 3.88
CA ARG A 275 -4.79 6.13 4.34
C ARG A 275 -4.33 5.95 5.80
N CYS A 276 -4.61 6.95 6.63
CA CYS A 276 -4.41 6.94 8.08
C CYS A 276 -5.80 6.98 8.74
N PRO A 277 -6.35 5.87 9.26
CA PRO A 277 -7.73 5.77 9.78
C PRO A 277 -7.94 6.47 11.14
N HIS A 278 -7.11 7.46 11.46
CA HIS A 278 -7.22 8.29 12.65
C HIS A 278 -7.21 9.77 12.22
N PRO A 279 -8.39 10.37 12.00
CA PRO A 279 -8.50 11.71 11.42
C PRO A 279 -7.64 12.80 12.12
N PRO A 280 -7.54 12.86 13.46
CA PRO A 280 -6.65 13.82 14.12
C PRO A 280 -5.18 13.69 13.70
N THR A 281 -4.67 12.46 13.58
CA THR A 281 -3.29 12.23 13.11
C THR A 281 -3.19 12.48 11.61
N ALA A 282 -4.19 12.07 10.82
CA ALA A 282 -4.21 12.29 9.38
C ALA A 282 -4.15 13.79 9.01
N CYS A 283 -4.81 14.67 9.79
CA CYS A 283 -4.76 16.12 9.60
C CYS A 283 -3.34 16.66 9.83
N LYS A 284 -2.68 16.23 10.91
CA LYS A 284 -1.28 16.58 11.21
C LYS A 284 -0.33 16.09 10.11
N MET A 285 -0.53 14.85 9.64
CA MET A 285 0.24 14.26 8.55
C MET A 285 0.05 15.06 7.23
N ALA A 286 -1.18 15.41 6.88
CA ALA A 286 -1.48 16.20 5.69
C ALA A 286 -0.81 17.57 5.75
N THR A 287 -0.89 18.25 6.90
CA THR A 287 -0.20 19.52 7.15
C THR A 287 1.31 19.38 7.00
N LEU A 288 1.92 18.35 7.58
CA LEU A 288 3.36 18.10 7.49
C LEU A 288 3.82 17.83 6.05
N ILE A 289 3.08 17.02 5.29
CA ILE A 289 3.41 16.75 3.87
C ILE A 289 3.39 18.05 3.06
N ARG A 290 2.43 18.94 3.30
CA ARG A 290 2.32 20.24 2.61
C ARG A 290 3.51 21.14 2.92
N GLN A 291 3.92 21.21 4.19
CA GLN A 291 5.12 21.94 4.60
C GLN A 291 6.38 21.40 3.91
N VAL A 292 6.61 20.08 3.99
CA VAL A 292 7.76 19.41 3.36
C VAL A 292 7.78 19.63 1.85
N LYS A 293 6.61 19.63 1.20
CA LYS A 293 6.49 19.93 -0.23
C LYS A 293 6.91 21.37 -0.56
N ALA A 294 6.51 22.34 0.26
CA ALA A 294 6.89 23.74 0.11
C ALA A 294 8.41 23.94 0.29
N ASP A 295 9.00 23.22 1.24
CA ASP A 295 10.43 23.17 1.49
C ASP A 295 11.22 22.46 0.37
N LYS A 296 10.52 22.01 -0.68
CA LYS A 296 11.06 21.23 -1.80
C LYS A 296 11.79 19.96 -1.34
N ASP A 297 11.38 19.40 -0.21
CA ASP A 297 11.98 18.22 0.41
C ASP A 297 11.03 17.00 0.34
N SER A 298 11.40 15.91 1.00
CA SER A 298 10.57 14.73 1.17
C SER A 298 10.69 14.14 2.56
N ILE A 299 9.70 13.32 2.94
CA ILE A 299 9.64 12.71 4.26
C ILE A 299 9.18 11.25 4.20
N GLY A 300 9.72 10.45 5.12
CA GLY A 300 9.41 9.03 5.29
C GLY A 300 8.40 8.78 6.41
N GLY A 301 8.29 7.53 6.83
CA GLY A 301 7.39 7.13 7.90
C GLY A 301 7.21 5.62 7.98
N THR A 302 6.13 5.20 8.62
CA THR A 302 5.80 3.78 8.81
C THR A 302 4.37 3.47 8.37
N VAL A 303 4.18 2.25 7.91
CA VAL A 303 2.87 1.64 7.69
C VAL A 303 2.70 0.44 8.62
N ALA A 304 1.47 0.17 9.03
CA ALA A 304 1.07 -1.03 9.76
C ALA A 304 0.18 -1.90 8.87
N CYS A 305 0.32 -3.22 8.96
CA CYS A 305 -0.46 -4.17 8.19
C CYS A 305 -0.97 -5.27 9.12
N VAL A 306 -2.22 -5.70 8.90
CA VAL A 306 -2.85 -6.82 9.58
C VAL A 306 -3.43 -7.76 8.53
N CYS A 307 -3.14 -9.05 8.67
CA CYS A 307 -3.73 -10.15 7.91
C CYS A 307 -4.58 -10.97 8.87
N ARG A 308 -5.89 -10.93 8.68
CA ARG A 308 -6.89 -11.63 9.51
C ARG A 308 -7.28 -12.94 8.87
N LYS A 309 -7.77 -13.86 9.71
CA LYS A 309 -8.23 -15.19 9.28
C LYS A 309 -7.16 -15.92 8.44
N VAL A 310 -5.89 -15.70 8.78
CA VAL A 310 -4.79 -16.47 8.17
C VAL A 310 -4.91 -17.90 8.70
N PRO A 311 -5.00 -18.93 7.84
CA PRO A 311 -5.05 -20.30 8.30
C PRO A 311 -3.89 -20.63 9.23
N ALA A 312 -4.13 -21.41 10.28
CA ALA A 312 -3.06 -21.95 11.09
C ALA A 312 -2.23 -22.98 10.30
N GLY A 313 -0.92 -23.05 10.55
CA GLY A 313 -0.04 -24.03 9.93
C GLY A 313 0.62 -23.59 8.62
N LEU A 314 0.68 -22.29 8.32
CA LEU A 314 1.40 -21.75 7.16
C LEU A 314 2.82 -21.32 7.54
N GLY A 315 3.79 -21.65 6.70
CA GLY A 315 5.22 -21.33 6.92
C GLY A 315 6.04 -22.50 7.44
N GLU A 316 7.34 -22.28 7.62
CA GLU A 316 8.31 -23.30 8.03
C GLU A 316 9.03 -22.94 9.34
N PRO A 317 9.54 -23.91 10.10
CA PRO A 317 10.20 -23.61 11.38
C PRO A 317 11.63 -23.06 11.28
N VAL A 318 12.29 -23.15 10.11
CA VAL A 318 13.74 -22.90 9.99
C VAL A 318 14.10 -21.80 8.99
N PHE A 319 14.31 -22.12 7.71
CA PHE A 319 14.78 -21.15 6.72
C PHE A 319 13.67 -20.29 6.13
N ASP A 320 12.49 -20.89 5.97
CA ASP A 320 11.34 -20.28 5.30
C ASP A 320 10.23 -19.95 6.29
N ARG A 321 10.63 -19.42 7.47
CA ARG A 321 9.70 -18.87 8.47
C ARG A 321 8.78 -17.85 7.82
N LEU A 322 7.51 -17.87 8.19
CA LEU A 322 6.51 -17.00 7.59
C LEU A 322 6.89 -15.52 7.76
N GLU A 323 7.31 -15.12 8.96
CA GLU A 323 7.81 -13.77 9.25
C GLU A 323 9.07 -13.41 8.43
N ALA A 324 9.93 -14.38 8.12
CA ALA A 324 11.11 -14.16 7.29
C ALA A 324 10.76 -13.97 5.81
N LYS A 325 9.80 -14.74 5.27
CA LYS A 325 9.29 -14.57 3.90
C LYS A 325 8.54 -13.24 3.78
N LEU A 326 7.74 -12.86 4.77
CA LEU A 326 7.10 -11.54 4.84
C LEU A 326 8.15 -10.41 4.90
N ALA A 327 9.16 -10.53 5.76
CA ALA A 327 10.25 -9.56 5.84
C ALA A 327 10.97 -9.40 4.50
N HIS A 328 11.31 -10.51 3.83
CA HIS A 328 11.93 -10.49 2.50
C HIS A 328 11.02 -9.79 1.48
N ALA A 329 9.73 -10.10 1.47
CA ALA A 329 8.76 -9.46 0.58
C ALA A 329 8.71 -7.94 0.81
N MET A 330 8.60 -7.49 2.06
CA MET A 330 8.51 -6.05 2.39
C MET A 330 9.81 -5.31 2.16
N LEU A 331 10.96 -5.89 2.52
CA LEU A 331 12.28 -5.28 2.32
C LEU A 331 12.71 -5.29 0.84
N SER A 332 12.05 -6.07 -0.01
CA SER A 332 12.25 -6.03 -1.47
C SER A 332 11.53 -4.86 -2.16
N LEU A 333 10.67 -4.13 -1.46
CA LEU A 333 9.97 -2.97 -2.00
C LEU A 333 10.90 -1.74 -2.06
N PRO A 334 10.70 -0.83 -3.02
CA PRO A 334 11.47 0.41 -3.08
C PRO A 334 11.31 1.24 -1.81
N ALA A 335 12.40 1.88 -1.38
CA ALA A 335 12.45 2.77 -0.22
C ALA A 335 12.17 2.14 1.15
N THR A 336 11.88 0.84 1.27
CA THR A 336 11.75 0.20 2.58
C THR A 336 13.12 0.03 3.25
N LYS A 337 13.16 0.19 4.57
CA LYS A 337 14.40 0.17 5.39
C LYS A 337 14.28 -0.59 6.70
N GLY A 338 13.07 -0.92 7.13
CA GLY A 338 12.84 -1.66 8.36
C GLY A 338 11.56 -2.49 8.28
N PHE A 339 11.54 -3.58 9.03
CA PHE A 339 10.42 -4.48 9.18
C PHE A 339 10.33 -4.90 10.64
N GLU A 340 9.19 -4.68 11.27
CA GLU A 340 8.87 -5.12 12.62
C GLU A 340 7.76 -6.16 12.54
N PHE A 341 7.92 -7.30 13.22
CA PHE A 341 6.91 -8.36 13.26
C PHE A 341 6.32 -8.51 14.65
N GLY A 342 5.00 -8.60 14.75
CA GLY A 342 4.31 -8.62 16.04
C GLY A 342 4.65 -7.38 16.88
N SER A 343 4.95 -7.61 18.16
CA SER A 343 5.44 -6.58 19.08
C SER A 343 6.75 -5.91 18.63
N GLY A 344 7.50 -6.49 17.70
CA GLY A 344 8.65 -5.84 17.08
C GLY A 344 9.73 -5.41 18.07
N PHE A 345 10.30 -4.23 17.85
CA PHE A 345 11.37 -3.70 18.72
C PHE A 345 10.86 -3.26 20.11
N SER A 346 9.56 -3.05 20.32
CA SER A 346 9.04 -2.75 21.66
C SER A 346 9.04 -4.01 22.54
N GLY A 347 8.78 -5.18 21.94
CA GLY A 347 8.83 -6.48 22.61
C GLY A 347 10.19 -6.82 23.21
N THR A 348 11.30 -6.30 22.66
CA THR A 348 12.66 -6.56 23.19
C THR A 348 12.92 -5.91 24.54
N ARG A 349 12.01 -5.05 25.02
CA ARG A 349 12.10 -4.36 26.32
C ARG A 349 11.23 -5.01 27.39
N MET A 350 10.41 -6.00 27.04
CA MET A 350 9.49 -6.68 27.94
C MET A 350 10.14 -7.90 28.59
N ARG A 351 9.67 -8.29 29.77
CA ARG A 351 10.03 -9.58 30.36
C ARG A 351 9.21 -10.70 29.72
N GLY A 352 9.75 -11.91 29.63
CA GLY A 352 9.02 -13.06 29.08
C GLY A 352 7.68 -13.33 29.78
N SER A 353 7.59 -13.07 31.08
CA SER A 353 6.32 -13.18 31.83
C SER A 353 5.23 -12.21 31.40
N GLU A 354 5.60 -11.11 30.73
CA GLU A 354 4.70 -10.07 30.23
C GLU A 354 4.47 -10.21 28.72
N HIS A 355 5.47 -10.72 28.00
CA HIS A 355 5.46 -10.85 26.53
C HIS A 355 4.81 -12.14 26.04
N ASN A 356 5.01 -13.26 26.73
CA ASN A 356 4.49 -14.55 26.28
C ASN A 356 2.96 -14.50 26.16
N ASP A 357 2.42 -14.99 25.04
CA ASP A 357 0.98 -15.05 24.78
C ASP A 357 0.35 -16.32 25.37
N PRO A 358 -0.36 -16.26 26.52
CA PRO A 358 -0.91 -17.46 27.15
C PRO A 358 -2.09 -18.01 26.34
N PHE A 359 -2.12 -19.34 26.20
CA PHE A 359 -3.28 -20.05 25.65
C PHE A 359 -4.45 -20.03 26.63
N VAL A 360 -5.65 -19.85 26.10
CA VAL A 360 -6.90 -19.89 26.87
C VAL A 360 -7.92 -20.76 26.14
N ALA A 361 -8.82 -21.40 26.91
CA ALA A 361 -10.00 -22.02 26.32
C ALA A 361 -10.87 -20.92 25.70
N SER A 362 -11.38 -21.17 24.49
CA SER A 362 -12.28 -20.27 23.79
C SER A 362 -13.60 -21.00 23.56
N ASP A 363 -14.71 -20.34 23.90
CA ASP A 363 -16.06 -20.79 23.56
C ASP A 363 -16.51 -20.23 22.19
N SER A 364 -15.66 -19.47 21.50
CA SER A 364 -16.02 -18.85 20.22
C SER A 364 -16.05 -19.87 19.08
N ALA A 365 -17.01 -19.71 18.17
CA ALA A 365 -17.07 -20.48 16.92
C ALA A 365 -15.87 -20.20 15.99
N GLU A 366 -15.12 -19.12 16.25
CA GLU A 366 -13.92 -18.66 15.52
C GLU A 366 -12.62 -19.22 16.13
N ALA A 367 -12.73 -20.22 16.99
CA ALA A 367 -11.58 -20.83 17.63
C ALA A 367 -10.54 -21.36 16.64
N LEU A 368 -9.28 -21.00 16.91
CA LEU A 368 -8.13 -21.21 16.03
C LEU A 368 -7.80 -22.70 15.82
N PHE A 369 -8.12 -23.54 16.81
CA PHE A 369 -7.89 -24.98 16.76
C PHE A 369 -8.82 -25.73 17.73
N LYS A 370 -9.33 -26.90 17.33
CA LYS A 370 -10.05 -27.82 18.22
C LYS A 370 -9.14 -28.98 18.62
N ALA A 371 -8.66 -28.99 19.87
CA ALA A 371 -7.92 -30.10 20.45
C ALA A 371 -8.79 -30.80 21.50
N GLY A 372 -9.11 -32.09 21.30
CA GLY A 372 -9.91 -32.85 22.27
C GLY A 372 -11.34 -32.34 22.47
N GLY A 373 -11.90 -31.60 21.52
CA GLY A 373 -13.25 -31.02 21.58
C GLY A 373 -13.31 -29.61 22.15
N THR A 374 -12.26 -29.12 22.82
CA THR A 374 -12.15 -27.74 23.30
C THR A 374 -11.39 -26.88 22.31
N ALA A 375 -11.93 -25.69 22.09
CA ALA A 375 -11.36 -24.68 21.23
C ALA A 375 -10.29 -23.88 21.98
N LEU A 376 -9.12 -23.65 21.37
CA LEU A 376 -8.02 -22.86 21.96
C LEU A 376 -7.89 -21.50 21.28
N GLY A 377 -7.58 -20.48 22.07
CA GLY A 377 -7.23 -19.13 21.63
C GLY A 377 -6.06 -18.56 22.44
N PHE A 378 -5.76 -17.28 22.23
CA PHE A 378 -4.70 -16.56 22.93
C PHE A 378 -5.28 -15.39 23.73
N LYS A 379 -4.71 -15.11 24.91
CA LYS A 379 -5.07 -13.93 25.71
C LYS A 379 -4.49 -12.62 25.14
N SER A 380 -3.38 -12.71 24.42
CA SER A 380 -2.68 -11.60 23.76
C SER A 380 -2.05 -12.09 22.45
N ASN A 381 -1.48 -11.18 21.66
CA ASN A 381 -0.83 -11.53 20.39
C ASN A 381 0.48 -10.74 20.20
N PHE A 382 1.37 -10.73 21.19
CA PHE A 382 2.69 -10.09 21.06
C PHE A 382 3.60 -10.81 20.04
N ALA A 383 3.35 -12.10 19.79
CA ALA A 383 4.04 -12.91 18.79
C ALA A 383 3.69 -12.54 17.34
N GLY A 384 2.57 -11.84 17.11
CA GLY A 384 2.20 -11.36 15.77
C GLY A 384 1.63 -12.44 14.84
N GLY A 385 0.87 -13.40 15.39
CA GLY A 385 0.18 -14.42 14.60
C GLY A 385 1.06 -15.60 14.15
N THR A 386 2.34 -15.62 14.52
CA THR A 386 3.25 -16.76 14.25
C THR A 386 3.91 -17.27 15.51
N LEU A 387 4.04 -18.59 15.62
CA LEU A 387 4.83 -19.25 16.65
C LEU A 387 5.87 -20.14 15.98
N GLY A 388 7.15 -19.85 16.23
CA GLY A 388 8.26 -20.62 15.69
C GLY A 388 8.31 -20.67 14.16
N GLY A 389 7.90 -19.60 13.46
CA GLY A 389 7.92 -19.55 12.00
C GLY A 389 6.62 -19.94 11.30
N ILE A 390 5.61 -20.39 12.05
CA ILE A 390 4.38 -20.98 11.53
C ILE A 390 3.18 -20.17 12.03
N SER A 391 2.21 -19.88 11.16
CA SER A 391 1.00 -19.17 11.55
C SER A 391 0.22 -19.94 12.62
N SER A 392 -0.19 -19.26 13.69
CA SER A 392 -0.96 -19.84 14.79
C SER A 392 -2.47 -19.78 14.57
N GLY A 393 -2.91 -19.05 13.53
CA GLY A 393 -4.30 -18.70 13.28
C GLY A 393 -4.72 -17.35 13.86
N ALA A 394 -3.96 -16.82 14.82
CA ALA A 394 -4.15 -15.44 15.28
C ALA A 394 -3.74 -14.45 14.19
N ASP A 395 -4.25 -13.23 14.27
CA ASP A 395 -3.96 -12.19 13.30
C ASP A 395 -2.46 -11.97 13.12
N VAL A 396 -2.00 -12.00 11.86
CA VAL A 396 -0.62 -11.68 11.53
C VAL A 396 -0.50 -10.18 11.36
N TYR A 397 0.37 -9.53 12.13
CA TYR A 397 0.60 -8.10 11.99
C TYR A 397 2.07 -7.71 12.04
N PHE A 398 2.38 -6.65 11.32
CA PHE A 398 3.73 -6.15 11.16
C PHE A 398 3.73 -4.66 10.79
N ARG A 399 4.87 -4.01 10.96
CA ARG A 399 5.13 -2.64 10.50
C ARG A 399 6.28 -2.59 9.52
N VAL A 400 6.21 -1.65 8.58
CA VAL A 400 7.24 -1.44 7.56
C VAL A 400 7.66 0.03 7.57
N ALA A 401 8.97 0.27 7.68
CA ALA A 401 9.56 1.60 7.62
C ALA A 401 9.96 1.95 6.19
N VAL A 402 9.54 3.13 5.73
CA VAL A 402 9.81 3.68 4.40
C VAL A 402 10.61 4.97 4.55
N LYS A 403 11.77 5.04 3.91
CA LYS A 403 12.62 6.24 3.93
C LYS A 403 12.02 7.38 3.09
N PRO A 404 12.46 8.63 3.32
CA PRO A 404 12.17 9.75 2.41
C PRO A 404 12.55 9.44 0.95
N VAL A 405 11.84 10.10 0.03
CA VAL A 405 12.08 9.95 -1.42
C VAL A 405 13.41 10.60 -1.77
N SER A 406 14.27 9.89 -2.48
CA SER A 406 15.65 10.36 -2.69
C SER A 406 15.81 11.45 -3.75
N THR A 407 14.76 11.74 -4.52
CA THR A 407 14.74 12.88 -5.44
C THR A 407 13.88 13.98 -4.85
N ILE A 408 14.51 15.11 -4.56
CA ILE A 408 13.92 16.30 -3.94
C ILE A 408 14.23 17.53 -4.81
N GLY A 409 13.49 18.61 -4.62
CA GLY A 409 13.68 19.86 -5.38
C GLY A 409 14.77 20.77 -4.83
N GLN A 410 15.38 20.43 -3.68
CA GLN A 410 16.55 21.12 -3.16
C GLN A 410 17.81 20.73 -3.95
N ALA A 411 18.68 21.71 -4.19
CA ALA A 411 19.99 21.50 -4.79
C ALA A 411 20.88 20.69 -3.84
N GLN A 412 21.48 19.62 -4.34
CA GLN A 412 22.35 18.75 -3.55
C GLN A 412 23.78 18.76 -4.10
N GLN A 413 24.75 19.02 -3.24
CA GLN A 413 26.16 18.83 -3.58
C GLN A 413 26.46 17.33 -3.62
N THR A 414 26.99 16.86 -4.74
CA THR A 414 27.35 15.46 -4.97
C THR A 414 28.54 15.39 -5.94
N ALA A 415 28.97 14.19 -6.32
CA ALA A 415 29.99 13.99 -7.32
C ALA A 415 29.41 13.32 -8.57
N ALA A 416 29.92 13.70 -9.75
CA ALA A 416 29.70 12.97 -10.98
C ALA A 416 30.50 11.64 -10.96
N TYR A 417 30.26 10.77 -11.94
CA TYR A 417 30.95 9.47 -12.02
C TYR A 417 32.47 9.57 -12.24
N ASP A 418 32.97 10.71 -12.73
CA ASP A 418 34.40 10.99 -12.88
C ASP A 418 35.05 11.55 -11.60
N GLY A 419 34.26 11.74 -10.53
CA GLY A 419 34.70 12.29 -9.25
C GLY A 419 34.69 13.82 -9.18
N SER A 420 34.26 14.52 -10.23
CA SER A 420 34.11 15.97 -10.19
C SER A 420 32.92 16.39 -9.31
N ASP A 421 33.12 17.45 -8.52
CA ASP A 421 32.05 18.03 -7.71
C ASP A 421 30.98 18.68 -8.60
N VAL A 422 29.72 18.34 -8.35
CA VAL A 422 28.57 18.85 -9.09
C VAL A 422 27.43 19.17 -8.15
N ILE A 423 26.64 20.18 -8.52
CA ILE A 423 25.37 20.49 -7.86
C ILE A 423 24.26 19.85 -8.68
N LEU A 424 23.56 18.89 -8.08
CA LEU A 424 22.40 18.25 -8.67
C LEU A 424 21.14 18.99 -8.22
N GLU A 425 20.49 19.67 -9.15
CA GLU A 425 19.16 20.25 -8.95
C GLU A 425 18.17 19.47 -9.82
N ALA A 426 17.40 18.56 -9.20
CA ALA A 426 16.42 17.78 -9.93
C ALA A 426 15.22 18.67 -10.29
N LYS A 427 15.12 19.03 -11.57
CA LYS A 427 13.92 19.66 -12.14
C LYS A 427 12.89 18.57 -12.41
N GLY A 428 11.78 18.54 -11.68
CA GLY A 428 10.75 17.56 -11.98
C GLY A 428 9.66 17.37 -10.93
N ARG A 429 8.79 16.41 -11.25
CA ARG A 429 7.67 15.98 -10.41
C ARG A 429 8.17 14.97 -9.38
N HIS A 430 8.18 15.36 -8.11
CA HIS A 430 8.62 14.52 -7.00
C HIS A 430 7.50 14.34 -5.98
N ASP A 431 7.42 13.14 -5.41
CA ASP A 431 6.51 12.86 -4.30
C ASP A 431 7.16 13.38 -3.01
N PRO A 432 6.55 14.34 -2.28
CA PRO A 432 7.06 14.76 -0.97
C PRO A 432 6.88 13.65 0.07
N CYS A 433 5.93 12.74 -0.13
CA CYS A 433 5.76 11.55 0.70
C CYS A 433 5.10 10.43 -0.10
N VAL A 434 5.68 9.23 -0.07
CA VAL A 434 5.13 8.04 -0.75
C VAL A 434 4.29 7.16 0.16
N LEU A 435 4.20 7.45 1.45
CA LEU A 435 3.48 6.63 2.42
C LEU A 435 2.00 6.43 2.05
N PRO A 436 1.25 7.46 1.60
CA PRO A 436 -0.15 7.30 1.22
C PRO A 436 -0.39 6.24 0.14
N ARG A 437 0.58 5.98 -0.75
CA ARG A 437 0.47 4.99 -1.82
C ARG A 437 1.09 3.63 -1.48
N THR A 438 1.74 3.50 -0.33
CA THR A 438 2.42 2.27 0.13
C THR A 438 1.46 1.13 0.51
N PRO A 439 0.30 1.37 1.17
CA PRO A 439 -0.60 0.29 1.58
C PRO A 439 -0.92 -0.78 0.54
N PRO A 440 -1.35 -0.46 -0.70
CA PRO A 440 -1.62 -1.48 -1.72
C PRO A 440 -0.38 -2.32 -2.11
N LEU A 441 0.84 -1.79 -1.96
CA LEU A 441 2.07 -2.56 -2.21
C LEU A 441 2.29 -3.59 -1.11
N ILE A 442 2.09 -3.19 0.14
CA ILE A 442 2.27 -4.04 1.32
C ILE A 442 1.21 -5.14 1.33
N GLU A 443 -0.07 -4.77 1.13
CA GLU A 443 -1.17 -5.72 1.03
C GLU A 443 -0.91 -6.75 -0.07
N GLY A 444 -0.50 -6.30 -1.26
CA GLY A 444 -0.21 -7.19 -2.38
C GLY A 444 0.97 -8.13 -2.13
N MET A 445 2.06 -7.64 -1.53
CA MET A 445 3.20 -8.50 -1.19
C MET A 445 2.89 -9.49 -0.07
N ALA A 446 2.08 -9.11 0.91
CA ALA A 446 1.62 -10.00 1.97
C ALA A 446 0.71 -11.10 1.38
N ALA A 447 -0.20 -10.73 0.48
CA ALA A 447 -1.05 -11.67 -0.23
C ALA A 447 -0.24 -12.70 -1.04
N ILE A 448 0.80 -12.27 -1.75
CA ILE A 448 1.68 -13.18 -2.51
C ILE A 448 2.34 -14.20 -1.56
N VAL A 449 2.91 -13.75 -0.43
CA VAL A 449 3.56 -14.65 0.53
C VAL A 449 2.56 -15.63 1.16
N LEU A 450 1.40 -15.14 1.58
CA LEU A 450 0.38 -15.97 2.22
C LEU A 450 -0.23 -16.97 1.23
N ALA A 451 -0.46 -16.56 -0.02
CA ALA A 451 -0.96 -17.45 -1.06
C ALA A 451 0.04 -18.57 -1.36
N ASP A 452 1.32 -18.23 -1.51
CA ASP A 452 2.38 -19.21 -1.75
C ASP A 452 2.49 -20.22 -0.58
N ALA A 453 2.53 -19.73 0.66
CA ALA A 453 2.59 -20.56 1.86
C ALA A 453 1.35 -21.48 1.99
N ALA A 454 0.16 -20.96 1.71
CA ALA A 454 -1.07 -21.75 1.71
C ALA A 454 -1.08 -22.82 0.62
N MET A 455 -0.57 -22.52 -0.58
CA MET A 455 -0.46 -23.51 -1.65
C MET A 455 0.56 -24.60 -1.32
N LEU A 456 1.73 -24.24 -0.78
CA LEU A 456 2.72 -25.19 -0.26
C LEU A 456 2.13 -26.08 0.84
N GLN A 457 1.34 -25.53 1.74
CA GLN A 457 0.69 -26.35 2.77
C GLN A 457 -0.37 -27.28 2.19
N ARG A 458 -1.12 -26.83 1.15
CA ARG A 458 -2.08 -27.69 0.44
C ARG A 458 -1.40 -28.85 -0.29
N THR A 459 -0.22 -28.65 -0.88
CA THR A 459 0.51 -29.76 -1.53
C THR A 459 0.93 -30.83 -0.53
N ARG A 460 1.36 -30.44 0.69
CA ARG A 460 1.71 -31.37 1.77
C ARG A 460 0.54 -32.22 2.25
N LEU A 461 -0.64 -31.61 2.39
CA LEU A 461 -1.82 -32.30 2.89
C LEU A 461 -2.39 -33.31 1.89
N GLY A 462 -1.97 -33.28 0.62
CA GLY A 462 -2.53 -34.13 -0.44
C GLY A 462 -4.03 -33.92 -0.66
N LYS A 463 -4.63 -32.91 -0.03
CA LYS A 463 -6.07 -32.62 -0.11
C LYS A 463 -6.37 -31.87 -1.39
N GLY A 464 -6.59 -32.66 -2.43
CA GLY A 464 -7.14 -32.25 -3.71
C GLY A 464 -7.61 -33.48 -4.48
N ILE A 465 -8.78 -34.00 -4.15
CA ILE A 465 -9.64 -34.58 -5.19
C ILE A 465 -10.09 -33.38 -6.04
N THR A 466 -9.23 -32.88 -6.92
CA THR A 466 -9.61 -31.90 -7.96
C THR A 466 -9.90 -32.59 -9.28
N THR A 467 -9.48 -33.84 -9.45
CA THR A 467 -10.04 -34.76 -10.42
C THR A 467 -11.11 -35.58 -9.72
N ALA A 468 -12.38 -35.23 -9.93
CA ALA A 468 -13.36 -36.29 -9.97
C ALA A 468 -12.90 -37.23 -11.09
N CYS A 469 -12.60 -38.50 -10.77
CA CYS A 469 -12.24 -39.51 -11.76
C CYS A 469 -13.44 -39.89 -12.65
N ASP A 470 -14.41 -39.00 -12.84
CA ASP A 470 -15.63 -39.19 -13.62
C ASP A 470 -15.58 -38.47 -14.98
N GLY A 471 -14.47 -37.78 -15.30
CA GLY A 471 -14.29 -37.06 -16.56
C GLY A 471 -15.10 -35.76 -16.66
N SER A 472 -15.79 -35.34 -15.58
CA SER A 472 -16.40 -34.01 -15.51
C SER A 472 -15.35 -32.99 -15.11
N THR A 473 -15.01 -32.08 -16.03
CA THR A 473 -14.17 -30.93 -15.69
C THR A 473 -15.02 -29.90 -14.94
N ASN A 474 -14.46 -29.24 -13.92
CA ASN A 474 -15.09 -28.05 -13.29
C ASN A 474 -15.38 -26.89 -14.28
N PHE A 475 -14.94 -27.02 -15.54
CA PHE A 475 -15.39 -26.24 -16.68
C PHE A 475 -16.79 -26.67 -17.12
N SER A 476 -17.81 -26.08 -16.51
CA SER A 476 -19.13 -25.92 -17.14
C SER A 476 -19.37 -24.43 -17.31
N PRO A 477 -18.85 -23.80 -18.39
CA PRO A 477 -19.16 -22.40 -18.65
C PRO A 477 -20.69 -22.26 -18.76
N PRO A 478 -21.31 -21.19 -18.23
CA PRO A 478 -22.72 -20.95 -18.48
C PRO A 478 -22.94 -20.90 -19.99
N ASN A 479 -24.00 -21.54 -20.48
CA ASN A 479 -24.36 -21.57 -21.91
C ASN A 479 -24.61 -20.15 -22.50
N ASN A 480 -24.59 -19.10 -21.67
CA ASN A 480 -24.80 -17.72 -22.06
C ASN A 480 -23.83 -16.78 -21.32
N PRO A 481 -22.96 -16.03 -22.03
CA PRO A 481 -22.00 -15.09 -21.43
C PRO A 481 -22.62 -13.89 -20.70
N ASN A 482 -23.94 -13.70 -20.76
CA ASN A 482 -24.67 -12.64 -20.07
C ASN A 482 -25.46 -13.12 -18.83
N GLU A 483 -25.35 -14.40 -18.43
CA GLU A 483 -26.05 -14.91 -17.24
C GLU A 483 -25.19 -14.70 -15.98
N PRO A 484 -25.67 -13.99 -14.94
CA PRO A 484 -24.90 -13.78 -13.71
C PRO A 484 -24.62 -15.12 -13.00
N PRO A 485 -23.51 -15.23 -12.24
CA PRO A 485 -23.12 -16.48 -11.59
C PRO A 485 -24.20 -16.95 -10.62
N LYS A 486 -24.67 -18.19 -10.78
CA LYS A 486 -25.66 -18.81 -9.89
C LYS A 486 -25.01 -19.01 -8.52
N SER A 487 -25.56 -18.37 -7.49
CA SER A 487 -25.12 -18.60 -6.12
C SER A 487 -25.30 -20.08 -5.78
N LYS A 488 -24.20 -20.75 -5.42
CA LYS A 488 -24.28 -22.10 -4.86
C LYS A 488 -24.94 -21.97 -3.48
N LYS A 489 -26.24 -22.25 -3.39
CA LYS A 489 -26.89 -22.56 -2.13
C LYS A 489 -26.09 -23.67 -1.46
N ALA A 490 -25.56 -23.38 -0.27
CA ALA A 490 -24.92 -24.37 0.58
C ALA A 490 -25.85 -25.58 0.72
N ARG A 491 -25.41 -26.74 0.25
CA ARG A 491 -26.05 -28.01 0.61
C ARG A 491 -25.72 -28.26 2.08
N MET A 492 -26.63 -27.88 2.97
CA MET A 492 -26.76 -28.53 4.26
C MET A 492 -27.19 -29.97 3.98
N ASN A 493 -26.32 -30.91 4.36
CA ASN A 493 -26.65 -32.24 4.86
C ASN A 493 -25.42 -32.79 5.59
#